data_AF-A0A925NCG9-F1
#
_entry.id   AF-A0A925NCG9-F1
#
_cell.length_a   1.000
_cell.length_b   1.000
_cell.length_c   1.000
_cell.angle_alpha   90.00
_cell.angle_beta   90.00
_cell.angle_gamma   90.00
#
_symmetry.space_group_name_H-M   'P 1'
#
loop_
_entity.id
_entity.type
_entity.pdbx_description
1 polymer ?
#
loop_
_entity_poly.entity_id
_entity_poly.type
_entity_poly.pdbx_seq_one_letter_code
_entity_poly.pdbx_strand_id
1 'polypeptide(L)'
;MLRITELRLPLNHTDDELRPAILKRLGLPDAQLKSFTVFKRSYDARKKSAVVLIYTLDCEVDDEAAVLQRFAGDHHIRATPDTSYHFVGHAPADFAASDTPRPLVVGFGPCGIFAALILAQ
;
A
#
# COMPACT_ATOMS: atom_id res chain seq x y z
N MET A 1 9.93 -0.24 -3.65
CA MET A 1 8.80 -0.80 -4.42
C MET A 1 8.27 0.30 -5.31
N LEU A 2 7.79 -0.05 -6.51
CA LEU A 2 7.11 0.89 -7.39
C LEU A 2 5.59 0.68 -7.34
N ARG A 3 4.82 1.76 -7.39
CA ARG A 3 3.37 1.74 -7.41
C ARG A 3 2.84 1.95 -8.82
N ILE A 4 2.00 1.02 -9.28
CA ILE A 4 1.16 1.18 -10.45
C ILE A 4 -0.23 1.60 -9.99
N THR A 5 -0.73 2.74 -10.46
CA THR A 5 -2.13 3.15 -10.27
C THR A 5 -2.93 2.97 -11.56
N GLU A 6 -4.27 2.93 -11.46
CA GLU A 6 -5.17 2.87 -12.62
C GLU A 6 -4.95 1.64 -13.54
N LEU A 7 -4.45 0.52 -12.99
CA LEU A 7 -4.39 -0.74 -13.76
C LEU A 7 -5.80 -1.33 -13.88
N ARG A 8 -6.31 -1.46 -15.10
CA ARG A 8 -7.69 -1.84 -15.40
C ARG A 8 -7.77 -3.27 -15.91
N LEU A 9 -8.64 -4.08 -15.28
CA LEU A 9 -8.95 -5.45 -15.72
C LEU A 9 -10.47 -5.68 -15.77
N PRO A 10 -10.97 -6.58 -16.64
CA PRO A 10 -12.37 -6.96 -16.67
C PRO A 10 -12.86 -7.48 -15.31
N LEU A 11 -14.16 -7.30 -15.00
CA LEU A 11 -14.72 -7.79 -13.72
C LEU A 11 -14.48 -9.29 -13.47
N ASN A 12 -14.50 -10.10 -14.53
CA ASN A 12 -14.41 -11.56 -14.45
C ASN A 12 -13.00 -12.11 -14.72
N HIS A 13 -11.96 -11.27 -14.69
CA HIS A 13 -10.58 -11.76 -14.79
C HIS A 13 -10.25 -12.70 -13.62
N THR A 14 -9.35 -13.65 -13.83
CA THR A 14 -8.80 -14.49 -12.78
C THR A 14 -7.63 -13.79 -12.08
N ASP A 15 -7.34 -14.17 -10.84
CA ASP A 15 -6.24 -13.57 -10.07
C ASP A 15 -4.88 -13.76 -10.78
N ASP A 16 -4.70 -14.86 -11.51
CA ASP A 16 -3.49 -15.15 -12.29
C ASP A 16 -3.27 -14.16 -13.45
N GLU A 17 -4.31 -13.43 -13.89
CA GLU A 17 -4.21 -12.43 -14.96
C GLU A 17 -3.58 -11.10 -14.49
N LEU A 18 -3.44 -10.88 -13.17
CA LEU A 18 -2.80 -9.67 -12.62
C LEU A 18 -1.31 -9.60 -12.96
N ARG A 19 -0.55 -10.69 -12.75
CA ARG A 19 0.90 -10.71 -13.02
C ARG A 19 1.20 -10.41 -14.51
N PRO A 20 0.56 -11.06 -15.50
CA PRO A 20 0.70 -10.70 -16.90
C PRO A 20 0.34 -9.24 -17.20
N ALA A 21 -0.72 -8.70 -16.57
CA ALA A 21 -1.11 -7.30 -16.75
C ALA A 21 -0.06 -6.31 -16.20
N ILE A 22 0.55 -6.61 -15.05
CA ILE A 22 1.66 -5.84 -14.47
C ILE A 22 2.86 -5.87 -15.40
N LEU A 23 3.29 -7.06 -15.82
CA LEU A 23 4.46 -7.24 -16.70
C LEU A 23 4.27 -6.51 -18.03
N LYS A 24 3.07 -6.61 -18.62
CA LYS A 24 2.71 -5.87 -19.83
C LYS A 24 2.73 -4.36 -19.62
N ARG A 25 2.22 -3.87 -18.48
CA ARG A 25 2.18 -2.45 -18.15
C ARG A 25 3.57 -1.86 -17.92
N LEU A 26 4.43 -2.64 -17.27
CA LEU A 26 5.81 -2.24 -16.99
C LEU A 26 6.75 -2.54 -18.14
N GLY A 27 6.40 -3.37 -19.13
CA GLY A 27 7.32 -3.81 -20.18
C GLY A 27 8.51 -4.57 -19.61
N LEU A 28 8.23 -5.53 -18.72
CA LEU A 28 9.23 -6.36 -18.05
C LEU A 28 9.03 -7.84 -18.38
N PRO A 29 10.12 -8.64 -18.49
CA PRO A 29 10.03 -10.09 -18.48
C PRO A 29 9.60 -10.59 -17.09
N ASP A 30 8.98 -11.77 -17.08
CA ASP A 30 8.41 -12.37 -15.87
C ASP A 30 9.41 -12.49 -14.70
N ALA A 31 10.66 -12.82 -15.02
CA ALA A 31 11.74 -12.98 -14.05
C ALA A 31 12.13 -11.68 -13.32
N GLN A 32 11.83 -10.50 -13.90
CA GLN A 32 12.19 -9.21 -13.31
C GLN A 32 11.15 -8.66 -12.33
N LEU A 33 9.98 -9.30 -12.24
CA LEU A 33 8.99 -9.02 -11.20
C LEU A 33 9.17 -10.07 -10.09
N LYS A 34 9.59 -9.63 -8.90
CA LYS A 34 9.79 -10.52 -7.75
C LYS A 34 8.47 -10.83 -7.08
N SER A 35 7.73 -9.79 -6.74
CA SER A 35 6.46 -9.88 -6.01
C SER A 35 5.58 -8.67 -6.32
N PHE A 36 4.29 -8.75 -5.99
CA PHE A 36 3.41 -7.60 -5.98
C PHE A 36 2.36 -7.72 -4.88
N THR A 37 1.79 -6.59 -4.47
CA THR A 37 0.72 -6.53 -3.46
C THR A 37 -0.38 -5.59 -3.95
N VAL A 38 -1.64 -5.98 -3.73
CA VAL A 38 -2.81 -5.15 -4.02
C VAL A 38 -2.98 -4.11 -2.92
N PHE A 39 -2.54 -2.88 -3.17
CA PHE A 39 -2.72 -1.75 -2.24
C PHE A 39 -4.20 -1.29 -2.21
N LYS A 40 -4.85 -1.24 -3.37
CA LYS A 40 -6.26 -0.89 -3.51
C LYS A 40 -6.89 -1.61 -4.68
N ARG A 41 -8.10 -2.13 -4.48
CA ARG A 41 -8.99 -2.61 -5.56
C ARG A 41 -10.29 -1.81 -5.51
N SER A 42 -10.69 -1.26 -6.65
CA SER A 42 -11.94 -0.52 -6.82
C SER A 42 -12.64 -0.98 -8.10
N TYR A 43 -13.86 -0.52 -8.32
CA TYR A 43 -14.63 -0.86 -9.52
C TYR A 43 -15.22 0.41 -10.14
N ASP A 44 -15.25 0.46 -11.47
CA ASP A 44 -16.06 1.40 -12.23
C ASP A 44 -17.30 0.66 -12.73
N ALA A 45 -18.44 0.92 -12.09
CA ALA A 45 -19.73 0.29 -12.41
C ALA A 45 -20.70 1.22 -13.14
N ARG A 46 -20.23 2.36 -13.69
CA ARG A 46 -21.10 3.33 -14.38
C ARG A 46 -21.80 2.74 -15.61
N LYS A 47 -21.18 1.76 -16.26
CA LYS A 47 -21.77 0.97 -17.36
C LYS A 47 -22.01 -0.46 -16.88
N LYS A 48 -23.27 -0.83 -16.64
CA LYS A 48 -23.65 -2.16 -16.12
C LYS A 48 -23.10 -3.34 -16.95
N SER A 49 -23.00 -3.20 -18.27
CA SER A 49 -22.48 -4.23 -19.17
C SER A 49 -20.95 -4.25 -19.29
N ALA A 50 -20.24 -3.28 -18.71
CA ALA A 50 -18.80 -3.10 -18.85
C ALA A 50 -18.19 -2.64 -17.52
N VAL A 51 -18.47 -3.39 -16.46
CA VAL A 51 -17.85 -3.15 -15.15
C VAL A 51 -16.37 -3.51 -15.24
N VAL A 52 -15.51 -2.60 -14.77
CA VAL A 52 -14.05 -2.76 -14.79
C VAL A 52 -13.52 -2.66 -13.37
N LEU A 53 -12.57 -3.53 -13.03
CA LEU A 53 -11.81 -3.43 -11.80
C LEU A 53 -10.59 -2.53 -12.01
N ILE A 54 -10.38 -1.60 -11.09
CA ILE A 54 -9.28 -0.64 -11.10
C ILE A 54 -8.39 -0.95 -9.90
N TYR A 55 -7.12 -1.22 -10.18
CA TYR A 55 -6.13 -1.62 -9.20
C TYR A 55 -5.09 -0.53 -8.96
N THR A 56 -4.66 -0.43 -7.70
CA THR A 56 -3.38 0.15 -7.30
C THR A 56 -2.53 -0.97 -6.71
N LEU A 57 -1.35 -1.18 -7.29
CA LEU A 57 -0.47 -2.30 -6.99
C LEU A 57 0.89 -1.76 -6.60
N ASP A 58 1.48 -2.31 -5.53
CA ASP A 58 2.88 -2.12 -5.22
C ASP A 58 3.64 -3.33 -5.78
N CYS A 59 4.65 -3.08 -6.60
CA CYS A 59 5.44 -4.08 -7.29
C CYS A 59 6.89 -4.03 -6.82
N GLU A 60 7.44 -5.20 -6.53
CA GLU A 60 8.85 -5.38 -6.26
C GLU A 60 9.51 -5.93 -7.53
N VAL A 61 10.47 -5.19 -8.07
CA VAL A 61 11.20 -5.52 -9.30
C VAL A 61 12.70 -5.55 -9.05
N ASP A 62 13.47 -6.15 -9.95
CA ASP A 62 14.92 -6.24 -9.82
C ASP A 62 15.62 -4.88 -9.82
N ASP A 63 15.33 -4.05 -10.82
CA ASP A 63 15.94 -2.72 -10.99
C ASP A 63 14.87 -1.63 -11.00
N GLU A 64 14.43 -1.24 -9.79
CA GLU A 64 13.41 -0.22 -9.60
C GLU A 64 13.83 1.13 -10.18
N ALA A 65 15.11 1.50 -10.04
CA ALA A 65 15.62 2.78 -10.52
C ALA A 65 15.55 2.89 -12.04
N ALA A 66 15.96 1.84 -12.77
CA ALA A 66 15.86 1.81 -14.22
C ALA A 66 14.40 1.87 -14.71
N VAL A 67 13.49 1.16 -14.03
CA VAL A 67 12.06 1.20 -14.37
C VAL A 67 11.49 2.61 -14.13
N LEU A 68 11.77 3.23 -12.99
CA LEU A 68 11.29 4.58 -12.68
C LEU A 68 11.86 5.62 -13.65
N GLN A 69 13.14 5.50 -14.05
CA GLN A 69 13.72 6.38 -15.07
C GLN A 69 13.03 6.22 -16.43
N ARG A 70 12.75 4.98 -16.85
CA ARG A 70 12.03 4.69 -18.10
C ARG A 70 10.61 5.28 -18.09
N PHE A 71 9.95 5.32 -16.94
CA PHE A 71 8.59 5.81 -16.76
C PHE A 71 8.50 7.18 -16.09
N ALA A 72 9.55 8.00 -16.11
CA ALA A 72 9.58 9.28 -15.39
C ALA A 72 8.45 10.27 -15.77
N GLY A 73 7.92 10.18 -17.00
CA GLY A 73 6.79 10.98 -17.47
C GLY A 73 5.40 10.38 -17.17
N ASP A 74 5.33 9.16 -16.65
CA ASP A 74 4.09 8.43 -16.41
C ASP A 74 3.66 8.57 -14.95
N HIS A 75 2.66 9.41 -14.70
CA HIS A 75 2.17 9.65 -13.36
C HIS A 75 1.55 8.43 -12.68
N HIS A 76 1.23 7.38 -13.42
CA HIS A 76 0.66 6.15 -12.86
C HIS A 76 1.73 5.12 -12.47
N ILE A 77 3.01 5.39 -12.72
CA ILE A 77 4.14 4.56 -12.27
C ILE A 77 5.07 5.45 -11.47
N ARG A 78 5.08 5.28 -10.15
CA ARG A 78 5.90 6.09 -9.25
C ARG A 78 6.53 5.21 -8.18
N ALA A 79 7.52 5.73 -7.46
CA ALA A 79 7.96 5.08 -6.23
C ALA A 79 6.76 4.96 -5.27
N THR A 80 6.61 3.79 -4.63
CA THR A 80 5.61 3.59 -3.58
C THR A 80 5.94 4.56 -2.43
N PRO A 81 4.99 5.40 -1.99
CA PRO A 81 5.23 6.29 -0.86
C PRO A 81 5.44 5.49 0.42
N ASP A 82 6.24 6.03 1.32
CA ASP A 82 6.34 5.48 2.67
C ASP A 82 5.03 5.73 3.43
N THR A 83 4.31 4.66 3.73
CA THR A 83 3.07 4.68 4.52
C THR A 83 3.25 4.04 5.89
N SER A 84 4.49 3.81 6.32
CA SER A 84 4.77 3.27 7.64
C SER A 84 4.39 4.30 8.72
N TYR A 85 3.85 3.80 9.84
CA TYR A 85 3.57 4.65 10.99
C TYR A 85 4.87 5.02 11.69
N HIS A 86 5.12 6.31 11.84
CA HIS A 86 6.29 6.84 12.55
C HIS A 86 5.84 7.34 13.92
N PHE A 87 6.34 6.72 14.99
CA PHE A 87 6.08 7.18 16.36
C PHE A 87 6.62 8.60 16.54
N VAL A 88 5.77 9.48 17.07
CA VAL A 88 6.13 10.89 17.30
C VAL A 88 6.95 11.10 18.57
N GLY A 89 7.04 10.07 19.41
CA GLY A 89 7.80 10.06 20.64
C GLY A 89 7.67 8.72 21.35
N HIS A 90 8.53 8.49 22.33
CA HIS A 90 8.50 7.32 23.19
C HIS A 90 8.51 7.77 24.65
N ALA A 91 7.80 7.04 25.50
CA ALA A 91 7.96 7.21 26.94
C ALA A 91 9.41 6.85 27.34
N PRO A 92 10.00 7.54 28.32
CA PRO A 92 11.27 7.14 28.90
C PRO A 92 11.25 5.68 29.35
N ALA A 93 12.39 4.98 29.26
CA ALA A 93 12.47 3.57 29.64
C ALA A 93 12.12 3.33 31.14
N ASP A 94 12.34 4.36 31.97
CA ASP A 94 12.03 4.39 33.40
C ASP A 94 10.65 4.98 33.71
N PHE A 95 9.80 5.24 32.72
CA PHE A 95 8.48 5.84 32.92
C PHE A 95 7.64 5.11 33.97
N ALA A 96 7.70 3.77 33.99
CA ALA A 96 7.00 2.94 34.97
C ALA A 96 7.53 3.06 36.41
N ALA A 97 8.80 3.45 36.57
CA ALA A 97 9.44 3.70 37.86
C ALA A 97 9.37 5.19 38.28
N SER A 98 8.92 6.06 37.39
CA SER A 98 8.76 7.50 37.65
C SER A 98 7.44 7.78 38.41
N ASP A 99 7.40 8.90 39.14
CA ASP A 99 6.16 9.43 39.74
C ASP A 99 5.23 10.10 38.72
N THR A 100 5.50 9.94 37.41
CA THR A 100 4.70 10.53 36.35
C THR A 100 3.35 9.82 36.24
N PRO A 101 2.22 10.53 36.22
CA PRO A 101 0.91 9.91 36.04
C PRO A 101 0.81 9.15 34.72
N ARG A 102 0.30 7.91 34.79
CA ARG A 102 0.00 7.11 33.60
C ARG A 102 -1.20 7.71 32.86
N PRO A 103 -1.18 7.73 31.51
CA PRO A 103 -2.32 8.22 30.75
C PRO A 103 -3.56 7.33 31.00
N LEU A 104 -4.72 7.97 31.18
CA LEU A 104 -6.01 7.29 31.30
C LEU A 104 -6.78 7.42 29.99
N VAL A 105 -7.19 6.29 29.43
CA VAL A 105 -8.09 6.24 28.27
C VAL A 105 -9.46 5.80 28.75
N VAL A 106 -10.47 6.66 28.62
CA VAL A 106 -11.86 6.34 29.01
C VAL A 106 -12.67 5.98 27.77
N GLY A 107 -13.09 4.71 27.72
CA GLY A 107 -13.83 4.13 26.59
C GLY A 107 -12.93 3.30 25.67
N PHE A 108 -13.45 2.16 25.21
CA PHE A 108 -12.72 1.17 24.40
C PHE A 108 -13.39 0.90 23.06
N GLY A 109 -13.92 1.96 22.44
CA GLY A 109 -14.31 1.95 21.02
C GLY A 109 -13.09 2.14 20.11
N PRO A 110 -13.27 2.31 18.78
CA PRO A 110 -12.17 2.46 17.82
C PRO A 110 -11.18 3.58 18.18
N CYS A 111 -11.67 4.73 18.66
CA CYS A 111 -10.79 5.81 19.12
C CYS A 111 -9.94 5.39 20.33
N GLY A 112 -10.59 4.83 21.36
CA GLY A 112 -9.92 4.44 22.61
C GLY A 112 -8.91 3.30 22.44
N ILE A 113 -9.24 2.29 21.62
CA ILE A 113 -8.33 1.17 21.38
C ILE A 113 -7.04 1.61 20.67
N PHE A 114 -7.13 2.46 19.64
CA PHE A 114 -5.93 2.97 18.95
C PHE A 114 -5.13 3.91 19.84
N ALA A 115 -5.79 4.76 20.64
CA ALA A 115 -5.08 5.60 21.62
C ALA A 115 -4.30 4.75 22.63
N ALA A 116 -4.93 3.73 23.22
CA ALA A 116 -4.28 2.84 24.17
C ALA A 116 -3.16 2.00 23.53
N LEU A 117 -3.35 1.52 22.30
CA LEU A 117 -2.34 0.76 21.56
C LEU A 117 -1.10 1.61 21.28
N ILE A 118 -1.26 2.80 20.69
CA ILE A 118 -0.13 3.67 20.34
C ILE A 118 0.63 4.13 21.59
N LEU A 119 -0.05 4.37 22.71
CA LEU A 119 0.60 4.70 23.99
C LEU A 119 1.38 3.53 24.61
N ALA A 120 1.06 2.29 24.24
CA ALA A 120 1.68 1.08 24.80
C ALA A 120 2.83 0.50 23.94
N GLN A 121 2.94 0.91 22.68
CA GLN A 121 4.01 0.54 21.75
C GLN A 121 5.26 1.41 21.94
#